data_AF-A0A1B2HX84-F1
#
_entry.id   AF-A0A1B2HX84-F1
#
_cell.length_a   1.000
_cell.length_b   1.000
_cell.length_c   1.000
_cell.angle_alpha   90.00
_cell.angle_beta   90.00
_cell.angle_gamma   90.00
#
_symmetry.space_group_name_H-M   'P 1'
#
loop_
_entity.id
_entity.type
_entity.pdbx_description
1 polymer ?
#
loop_
_entity_poly.entity_id
_entity_poly.type
_entity_poly.pdbx_seq_one_letter_code
_entity_poly.pdbx_strand_id
1 'polypeptide(L)'
;MALAERQGSFHRTVVEVVYRTMNQLAQTDSPQEIFELREQLRSALPWWRGLLRMHEPDERHRCKSCHTWYGRHRAWPCPVWRDAMAALHQLNDMYGFLASSGPVSGERRPGERVTVTARREPGRRD
;
A
#
# COMPACT_ATOMS: atom_id res chain seq x y z
N MET A 1 -29.31 -7.70 13.19
CA MET A 1 -28.64 -6.43 12.84
C MET A 1 -27.21 -6.31 13.40
N ALA A 2 -26.88 -6.93 14.55
CA ALA A 2 -25.58 -6.79 15.21
C ALA A 2 -24.32 -7.37 14.51
N LEU A 3 -24.43 -8.20 13.45
CA LEU A 3 -23.26 -8.78 12.77
C LEU A 3 -22.74 -7.88 11.65
N ALA A 4 -23.65 -7.32 10.83
CA ALA A 4 -23.30 -6.39 9.76
C ALA A 4 -22.68 -5.09 10.30
N GLU A 5 -23.17 -4.59 11.44
CA GLU A 5 -22.62 -3.42 12.13
C GLU A 5 -21.22 -3.71 12.69
N ARG A 6 -21.01 -4.87 13.32
CA ARG A 6 -19.68 -5.28 13.82
C ARG A 6 -18.67 -5.47 12.69
N GLN A 7 -19.09 -6.03 11.56
CA GLN A 7 -18.25 -6.17 10.37
C GLN A 7 -17.94 -4.83 9.72
N GLY A 8 -18.93 -3.93 9.63
CA GLY A 8 -18.74 -2.56 9.16
C GLY A 8 -17.75 -1.77 10.05
N SER A 9 -17.85 -1.95 11.37
CA SER A 9 -16.88 -1.39 12.33
C SER A 9 -15.51 -1.98 12.11
N PHE A 10 -15.39 -3.30 11.97
CA PHE A 10 -14.11 -3.97 11.74
C PHE A 10 -13.42 -3.49 10.46
N HIS A 11 -14.12 -3.41 9.34
CA HIS A 11 -13.56 -2.90 8.08
C HIS A 11 -13.07 -1.46 8.23
N ARG A 12 -13.86 -0.61 8.88
CA ARG A 12 -13.49 0.79 9.13
C ARG A 12 -12.27 0.87 10.02
N THR A 13 -12.21 0.08 11.08
CA THR A 13 -11.07 0.02 12.01
C THR A 13 -9.79 -0.42 11.29
N VAL A 14 -9.84 -1.45 10.44
CA VAL A 14 -8.65 -1.90 9.70
C VAL A 14 -8.16 -0.81 8.75
N VAL A 15 -9.07 -0.21 7.94
CA VAL A 15 -8.78 0.93 7.06
C VAL A 15 -8.18 2.12 7.81
N GLU A 16 -8.80 2.48 8.94
CA GLU A 16 -8.40 3.60 9.77
C GLU A 16 -7.03 3.39 10.45
N VAL A 17 -6.77 2.19 11.00
CA VAL A 17 -5.49 1.88 11.64
C VAL A 17 -4.36 2.00 10.62
N VAL A 18 -4.50 1.42 9.43
CA VAL A 18 -3.46 1.54 8.39
C VAL A 18 -3.26 2.99 8.00
N TYR A 19 -4.34 3.72 7.64
CA TYR A 19 -4.25 5.12 7.24
C TYR A 19 -3.61 6.01 8.32
N ARG A 20 -4.05 5.89 9.58
CA ARG A 20 -3.53 6.69 10.70
C ARG A 20 -2.06 6.38 10.96
N THR A 21 -1.69 5.10 10.99
CA THR A 21 -0.31 4.67 11.24
C THR A 21 0.63 5.22 10.17
N MET A 22 0.19 5.25 8.91
CA MET A 22 0.97 5.84 7.82
C MET A 22 1.08 7.34 7.90
N ASN A 23 -0.03 8.02 8.17
CA ASN A 23 -0.05 9.46 8.30
C ASN A 23 0.88 9.90 9.44
N GLN A 24 0.93 9.14 10.53
CA GLN A 24 1.87 9.37 11.61
C GLN A 24 3.32 9.07 11.19
N LEU A 25 3.56 7.98 10.43
CA LEU A 25 4.89 7.66 9.91
C LEU A 25 5.44 8.77 9.00
N ALA A 26 4.58 9.43 8.23
CA ALA A 26 4.94 10.55 7.36
C ALA A 26 5.27 11.84 8.12
N GLN A 27 4.94 11.94 9.40
CA GLN A 27 5.10 13.15 10.22
C GLN A 27 6.17 13.01 11.30
N THR A 28 6.57 11.78 11.66
CA THR A 28 7.55 11.56 12.73
C THR A 28 8.97 11.44 12.19
N ASP A 29 9.91 12.06 12.90
CA ASP A 29 11.35 11.94 12.69
C ASP A 29 12.03 11.08 13.78
N SER A 30 11.27 10.55 14.75
CA SER A 30 11.80 9.74 15.84
C SER A 30 12.12 8.32 15.38
N PRO A 31 13.39 7.86 15.44
CA PRO A 31 13.76 6.52 14.97
C PRO A 31 13.01 5.39 15.71
N GLN A 32 12.75 5.58 17.00
CA GLN A 32 12.01 4.62 17.82
C GLN A 32 10.53 4.57 17.41
N GLU A 33 9.90 5.73 17.23
CA GLU A 33 8.51 5.81 16.80
C GLU A 33 8.31 5.23 15.39
N ILE A 34 9.23 5.52 14.47
CA ILE A 34 9.25 4.93 13.13
C ILE A 34 9.30 3.40 13.20
N PHE A 35 10.11 2.83 14.09
CA PHE A 35 10.19 1.38 14.27
C PHE A 35 8.85 0.80 14.77
N GLU A 36 8.26 1.40 15.79
CA GLU A 36 6.99 0.97 16.38
C GLU A 36 5.84 1.03 15.39
N LEU A 37 5.71 2.14 14.65
CA LEU A 37 4.69 2.33 13.61
C LEU A 37 4.87 1.34 12.45
N ARG A 38 6.12 1.00 12.08
CA ARG A 38 6.37 -0.05 11.08
C ARG A 38 5.91 -1.43 11.57
N GLU A 39 6.10 -1.75 12.85
CA GLU A 39 5.64 -3.02 13.42
C GLU A 39 4.10 -3.06 13.52
N GLN A 40 3.49 -1.93 13.88
CA GLN A 40 2.04 -1.79 13.83
C GLN A 40 1.49 -2.02 12.41
N LEU A 41 2.12 -1.45 11.37
CA LEU A 41 1.76 -1.72 9.99
C LEU A 41 1.92 -3.21 9.64
N ARG A 42 3.05 -3.84 10.00
CA ARG A 42 3.28 -5.28 9.74
C ARG A 42 2.21 -6.16 10.36
N SER A 43 1.79 -5.87 11.59
CA SER A 43 0.73 -6.62 12.27
C SER A 43 -0.66 -6.39 11.65
N ALA A 44 -0.90 -5.23 11.02
CA ALA A 44 -2.14 -4.92 10.31
C ALA A 44 -2.23 -5.55 8.91
N LEU A 45 -1.10 -5.84 8.24
CA LEU A 45 -1.06 -6.35 6.86
C LEU A 45 -1.84 -7.66 6.63
N PRO A 46 -1.81 -8.69 7.50
CA PRO A 46 -2.61 -9.90 7.31
C PRO A 46 -4.12 -9.61 7.25
N TRP A 47 -4.60 -8.73 8.14
CA TRP A 47 -6.00 -8.32 8.18
C TRP A 47 -6.39 -7.52 6.94
N TRP A 48 -5.50 -6.64 6.49
CA TRP A 48 -5.66 -5.88 5.24
C TRP A 48 -5.82 -6.80 4.03
N ARG A 49 -4.93 -7.78 3.89
CA ARG A 49 -4.97 -8.77 2.80
C ARG A 49 -6.26 -9.59 2.85
N GLY A 50 -6.73 -9.94 4.05
CA GLY A 50 -8.02 -10.59 4.25
C GLY A 50 -9.19 -9.74 3.77
N LEU A 51 -9.20 -8.45 4.12
CA LEU A 51 -10.22 -7.50 3.69
C LEU A 51 -10.25 -7.35 2.17
N LEU A 52 -9.09 -7.19 1.53
CA LEU A 52 -9.00 -7.12 0.06
C LEU A 52 -9.52 -8.42 -0.56
N ARG A 53 -9.00 -9.58 -0.17
CA ARG A 53 -9.45 -10.89 -0.70
C ARG A 53 -10.97 -11.09 -0.61
N MET A 54 -11.56 -10.68 0.50
CA MET A 54 -13.00 -10.76 0.71
C MET A 54 -13.78 -9.86 -0.29
N HIS A 55 -13.21 -8.71 -0.64
CA HIS A 55 -13.83 -7.75 -1.55
C HIS A 55 -13.40 -7.88 -3.01
N GLU A 56 -12.65 -8.92 -3.38
CA GLU A 56 -12.27 -9.21 -4.77
C GLU A 56 -13.49 -9.33 -5.71
N PRO A 57 -13.31 -9.00 -7.00
CA PRO A 57 -14.37 -9.16 -7.98
C PRO A 57 -14.67 -10.65 -8.21
N ASP A 58 -15.95 -10.96 -8.45
CA ASP A 58 -16.38 -12.21 -9.06
C ASP A 58 -16.20 -12.16 -10.59
N GLU A 59 -16.55 -13.27 -11.27
CA GLU A 59 -16.48 -13.39 -12.74
C GLU A 59 -17.31 -12.33 -13.46
N ARG A 60 -18.30 -11.74 -12.80
CA ARG A 60 -19.20 -10.72 -13.34
C ARG A 60 -18.79 -9.30 -12.94
N HIS A 61 -17.56 -9.11 -12.45
CA HIS A 61 -17.02 -7.83 -12.01
C HIS A 61 -17.86 -7.18 -10.89
N ARG A 62 -18.40 -8.00 -9.99
CA ARG A 62 -19.12 -7.56 -8.78
C ARG A 62 -18.39 -7.99 -7.54
N CYS A 63 -18.56 -7.22 -6.47
CA CYS A 63 -17.95 -7.59 -5.19
C CYS A 63 -18.68 -8.80 -4.57
N LYS A 64 -17.92 -9.87 -4.30
CA LYS A 64 -18.42 -11.14 -3.71
C LYS A 64 -19.09 -10.93 -2.36
N SER A 65 -18.51 -10.10 -1.51
CA SER A 65 -18.95 -9.97 -0.12
C SER A 65 -19.92 -8.83 0.16
N CYS A 66 -20.07 -7.87 -0.75
CA CYS A 66 -20.99 -6.75 -0.51
C CYS A 66 -22.46 -7.19 -0.35
N HIS A 67 -22.89 -8.23 -1.06
CA HIS A 67 -24.24 -8.76 -0.94
C HIS A 67 -24.47 -9.39 0.44
N THR A 68 -23.56 -10.26 0.88
CA THR A 68 -23.62 -10.93 2.18
C THR A 68 -23.68 -9.96 3.36
N TRP A 69 -22.97 -8.84 3.28
CA TRP A 69 -22.80 -7.92 4.41
C TRP A 69 -23.69 -6.68 4.37
N TYR A 70 -24.00 -6.17 3.18
CA TYR A 70 -24.78 -4.94 2.99
C TYR A 70 -26.13 -5.18 2.31
N GLY A 71 -26.51 -6.44 2.11
CA GLY A 71 -27.79 -6.84 1.52
C GLY A 71 -27.95 -6.51 0.03
N ARG A 72 -26.89 -6.03 -0.64
CA ARG A 72 -26.92 -5.66 -2.06
C ARG A 72 -25.61 -5.95 -2.77
N HIS A 73 -25.71 -6.47 -3.99
CA HIS A 73 -24.56 -6.53 -4.88
C HIS A 73 -24.10 -5.11 -5.22
N ARG A 74 -22.80 -4.92 -5.27
CA ARG A 74 -22.19 -3.68 -5.76
C ARG A 74 -21.27 -3.99 -6.93
N ALA A 75 -21.27 -3.10 -7.92
CA ALA A 75 -20.24 -3.09 -8.94
C ALA A 75 -18.87 -2.98 -8.27
N TRP A 76 -17.90 -3.72 -8.79
CA TRP A 76 -16.52 -3.60 -8.37
C TRP A 76 -15.84 -2.48 -9.17
N PRO A 77 -14.97 -1.65 -8.57
CA PRO A 77 -14.57 -1.67 -7.16
C PRO A 77 -15.63 -1.07 -6.23
N CYS A 78 -15.99 -1.82 -5.19
CA CYS A 78 -16.92 -1.35 -4.16
C CYS A 78 -16.26 -0.31 -3.22
N PRO A 79 -17.01 0.48 -2.43
CA PRO A 79 -16.44 1.51 -1.55
C PRO A 79 -15.32 0.99 -0.64
N VAL A 80 -15.55 -0.13 0.04
CA VAL A 80 -14.55 -0.76 0.95
C VAL A 80 -13.25 -1.09 0.22
N TRP A 81 -13.35 -1.65 -0.99
CA TRP A 81 -12.18 -1.95 -1.82
C TRP A 81 -11.43 -0.67 -2.22
N ARG A 82 -12.16 0.39 -2.62
CA ARG A 82 -11.55 1.66 -3.01
C ARG A 82 -10.81 2.31 -1.85
N ASP A 83 -11.42 2.31 -0.67
CA ASP A 83 -10.83 2.91 0.54
C ASP A 83 -9.55 2.14 0.93
N ALA A 84 -9.60 0.80 0.88
CA ALA A 84 -8.42 -0.04 1.10
C ALA A 84 -7.34 0.13 0.02
N MET A 85 -7.70 0.28 -1.25
CA MET A 85 -6.69 0.54 -2.29
C MET A 85 -6.07 1.93 -2.15
N ALA A 86 -6.86 2.96 -1.80
CA ALA A 86 -6.36 4.31 -1.61
C ALA A 86 -5.31 4.40 -0.50
N ALA A 87 -5.56 3.77 0.65
CA ALA A 87 -4.58 3.68 1.73
C ALA A 87 -3.34 2.85 1.32
N LEU A 88 -3.48 1.82 0.49
CA LEU A 88 -2.32 1.08 -0.04
C LEU A 88 -1.47 1.92 -1.00
N HIS A 89 -2.09 2.71 -1.87
CA HIS A 89 -1.36 3.59 -2.78
C HIS A 89 -0.53 4.61 -2.01
N GLN A 90 -1.10 5.21 -0.96
CA GLN A 90 -0.35 6.11 -0.08
C GLN A 90 0.83 5.41 0.63
N LEU A 91 0.73 4.10 0.95
CA LEU A 91 1.87 3.34 1.51
C LEU A 91 2.99 3.29 0.49
N ASN A 92 2.68 2.88 -0.73
CA ASN A 92 3.66 2.74 -1.79
C ASN A 92 4.31 4.08 -2.14
N ASP A 93 3.55 5.18 -2.14
CA ASP A 93 4.10 6.52 -2.39
C ASP A 93 5.07 6.94 -1.28
N MET A 94 4.74 6.65 -0.01
CA MET A 94 5.61 6.92 1.13
C MET A 94 6.87 6.03 1.14
N TYR A 95 6.76 4.74 0.81
CA TYR A 95 7.93 3.87 0.65
C TYR A 95 8.76 4.24 -0.59
N GLY A 96 8.13 4.70 -1.66
CA GLY A 96 8.80 5.25 -2.83
C GLY A 96 9.58 6.53 -2.49
N PHE A 97 8.99 7.41 -1.67
CA PHE A 97 9.66 8.58 -1.11
C PHE A 97 10.86 8.19 -0.26
N LEU A 98 10.71 7.27 0.70
CA LEU A 98 11.79 6.79 1.57
C LEU A 98 12.89 6.03 0.80
N ALA A 99 12.54 5.22 -0.20
CA ALA A 99 13.49 4.55 -1.07
C ALA A 99 14.27 5.54 -1.95
N SER A 100 13.64 6.64 -2.36
CA SER A 100 14.27 7.72 -3.13
C SER A 100 15.10 8.67 -2.28
N SER A 101 14.85 8.72 -0.97
CA SER A 101 15.59 9.54 0.02
C SER A 101 16.63 8.75 0.81
N GLY A 102 16.93 7.51 0.40
CA GLY A 102 18.15 6.82 0.83
C GLY A 102 19.38 7.69 0.57
N PRO A 103 20.43 7.63 1.41
CA PRO A 103 21.55 8.56 1.31
C PRO A 103 22.20 8.38 -0.07
N VAL A 104 22.05 9.39 -0.92
CA VAL A 104 23.00 9.64 -2.00
C VAL A 104 24.31 10.05 -1.32
N SER A 105 25.04 9.07 -0.79
CA SER A 105 26.46 9.21 -0.51
C SER A 105 27.15 9.27 -1.86
N GLY A 106 27.23 10.47 -2.39
CA GLY A 106 27.87 10.77 -3.65
C GLY A 106 27.48 12.18 -4.04
N GLU A 107 28.31 13.14 -3.63
CA GLU A 107 28.26 14.54 -4.05
C GLU A 107 28.04 14.62 -5.56
N ARG A 108 26.79 14.73 -6.00
CA ARG A 108 26.50 15.07 -7.39
C ARG A 108 26.70 16.57 -7.48
N ARG A 109 27.93 16.98 -7.80
CA ARG A 109 28.24 18.38 -8.09
C ARG A 109 27.38 18.83 -9.29
N PRO A 110 26.70 19.98 -9.22
CA PRO A 110 25.95 20.51 -10.34
C PRO A 110 26.89 20.71 -11.54
N GLY A 111 26.67 19.97 -12.63
CA GLY A 111 27.44 20.08 -13.88
C GLY A 111 28.19 18.81 -14.33
N GLU A 112 28.18 17.73 -13.56
CA GLU A 112 28.89 16.51 -13.97
C GLU A 112 28.12 15.74 -15.07
N ARG A 113 28.67 15.76 -16.28
CA ARG A 113 28.13 15.05 -17.45
C ARG A 113 28.50 13.57 -17.33
N VAL A 114 27.50 12.74 -17.07
CA VAL A 114 27.65 11.28 -17.04
C VAL A 114 27.90 10.76 -18.46
N THR A 115 29.13 10.37 -18.77
CA THR A 115 29.46 9.61 -19.98
C THR A 115 29.05 8.16 -19.80
N VAL A 116 27.98 7.76 -20.48
CA VAL A 116 27.55 6.37 -20.58
C VAL A 116 28.42 5.66 -21.61
N THR A 117 29.42 4.91 -21.15
CA THR A 117 30.15 3.98 -22.02
C THR A 117 29.33 2.71 -22.17
N ALA A 118 28.63 2.57 -23.30
CA ALA A 118 28.00 1.32 -23.68
C ALA A 118 29.09 0.27 -23.91
N ARG A 119 29.12 -0.77 -23.06
CA ARG A 119 30.02 -1.91 -23.21
C ARG A 119 29.55 -2.72 -24.42
N ARG A 120 30.24 -2.59 -25.56
CA ARG A 120 30.05 -3.46 -26.72
C ARG A 120 30.56 -4.86 -26.38
N GLU A 121 29.68 -5.83 -26.29
CA GLU A 121 30.05 -7.24 -26.23
C GLU A 121 30.67 -7.68 -27.57
N PRO A 122 31.79 -8.42 -27.58
CA PRO A 122 32.35 -8.96 -28.81
C PRO A 122 31.53 -10.19 -29.27
N GLY A 123 30.98 -10.09 -30.47
CA GLY A 123 30.23 -11.17 -31.11
C GLY A 123 31.07 -12.43 -31.33
N ARG A 124 30.52 -13.56 -30.86
CA ARG A 124 30.90 -14.93 -31.22
C ARG A 124 30.64 -15.12 -32.72
N ARG A 125 31.68 -15.49 -33.48
CA ARG A 125 31.56 -16.07 -34.83
C ARG A 125 31.93 -17.56 -34.74
N ASP A 126 31.02 -18.36 -35.27
CA ASP A 126 31.08 -19.74 -35.80
C ASP A 126 32.16 -20.70 -35.29
#